data_AF-A0A6V8CLN9-F1
#
_entry.id   AF-A0A6V8CLN9-F1
#
_cell.length_a   1.000
_cell.length_b   1.000
_cell.length_c   1.000
_cell.angle_alpha   90.00
_cell.angle_beta   90.00
_cell.angle_gamma   90.00
#
_symmetry.space_group_name_H-M   'P 1'
#
loop_
_entity.id
_entity.type
_entity.pdbx_description
1 polymer ?
#
loop_
_entity_poly.entity_id
_entity_poly.type
_entity_poly.pdbx_seq_one_letter_code
_entity_poly.pdbx_strand_id
1 'polypeptide(L)'
;MVKKSITQSIRFPPFDSSNWIAEALPITKKEVTSSDYAPNFTIETKDGWHIQQSSPDKKGMYKGDFPEVVHNRRVGWHLVPNKIHQRARKLIRYSVAVLLISLLYLAFTPLMEWVGIPTFGTRSVRLGLLDYPLLATIVVPMMLIPILMRIGANFHDLRRQNSFLKQAPHAPEIEIEHASS
;
A
#
# COMPACT_ATOMS: atom_id res chain seq x y z
N MET A 1 -10.60 -19.83 -33.54
CA MET A 1 -11.02 -18.62 -32.80
C MET A 1 -10.31 -17.40 -33.40
N VAL A 2 -11.04 -16.39 -33.91
CA VAL A 2 -10.43 -15.22 -34.55
C VAL A 2 -9.69 -14.40 -33.49
N LYS A 3 -8.36 -14.31 -33.60
CA LYS A 3 -7.55 -13.38 -32.80
C LYS A 3 -8.01 -11.96 -33.10
N LYS A 4 -8.64 -11.29 -32.13
CA LYS A 4 -9.09 -9.91 -32.29
C LYS A 4 -8.01 -8.97 -31.76
N SER A 5 -7.63 -7.98 -32.55
CA SER A 5 -6.81 -6.87 -32.10
C SER A 5 -7.68 -5.92 -31.28
N ILE A 6 -7.28 -5.67 -30.04
CA ILE A 6 -7.93 -4.72 -29.13
C ILE A 6 -6.98 -3.55 -28.97
N THR A 7 -7.51 -2.33 -29.08
CA THR A 7 -6.73 -1.11 -28.81
C THR A 7 -6.97 -0.70 -27.36
N GLN A 8 -5.89 -0.62 -26.57
CA GLN A 8 -5.92 -0.07 -25.22
C GLN A 8 -5.23 1.30 -25.21
N SER A 9 -5.95 2.34 -24.81
CA SER A 9 -5.42 3.68 -24.56
C SER A 9 -5.35 3.93 -23.05
N ILE A 10 -4.17 4.29 -22.58
CA ILE A 10 -3.85 4.32 -21.16
C ILE A 10 -3.11 5.61 -20.80
N ARG A 11 -3.60 6.27 -19.76
CA ARG A 11 -2.92 7.34 -19.04
C ARG A 11 -2.96 6.99 -17.55
N PHE A 12 -1.88 6.36 -17.06
CA PHE A 12 -1.75 5.95 -15.66
C PHE A 12 -1.08 7.02 -14.80
N PRO A 13 -1.53 7.21 -13.56
CA PRO A 13 -0.80 8.01 -12.59
C PRO A 13 0.60 7.44 -12.33
N PRO A 14 1.66 8.27 -12.34
CA PRO A 14 2.95 7.86 -11.81
C PRO A 14 2.83 7.61 -10.30
N PHE A 15 3.87 7.02 -9.70
CA PHE A 15 3.93 6.75 -8.25
C PHE A 15 3.68 7.98 -7.37
N ASP A 16 3.89 9.18 -7.90
CA ASP A 16 3.71 10.47 -7.23
C ASP A 16 2.65 11.33 -7.93
N SER A 17 1.43 10.80 -8.07
CA SER A 17 0.38 11.40 -8.91
C SER A 17 -0.05 12.82 -8.52
N SER A 18 0.18 13.24 -7.27
CA SER A 18 -0.12 14.59 -6.78
C SER A 18 0.74 15.67 -7.42
N ASN A 19 1.93 15.32 -7.92
CA ASN A 19 2.89 16.27 -8.48
C ASN A 19 2.78 16.38 -10.01
N TRP A 20 1.81 15.71 -10.65
CA TRP A 20 1.67 15.66 -12.09
C TRP A 20 0.30 16.10 -12.56
N ILE A 21 0.27 16.91 -13.62
CA ILE A 21 -0.96 17.27 -14.33
C ILE A 21 -1.26 16.17 -15.34
N ALA A 22 -2.32 15.40 -15.14
CA ALA A 22 -2.64 14.25 -15.98
C ALA A 22 -2.84 14.63 -17.45
N GLU A 23 -3.46 15.78 -17.71
CA GLU A 23 -3.73 16.25 -19.08
C GLU A 23 -2.45 16.52 -19.89
N ALA A 24 -1.36 16.90 -19.21
CA ALA A 24 -0.07 17.15 -19.84
C ALA A 24 0.69 15.86 -20.20
N LEU A 25 0.23 14.69 -19.72
CA LEU A 25 0.87 13.42 -19.98
C LEU A 25 0.37 12.76 -21.29
N PRO A 26 1.28 12.19 -22.09
CA PRO A 26 0.93 11.52 -23.34
C PRO A 26 0.11 10.26 -23.06
N ILE A 27 -0.84 9.98 -23.95
CA ILE A 27 -1.65 8.76 -23.89
C ILE A 27 -0.89 7.64 -24.57
N THR A 28 -0.62 6.57 -23.85
CA THR A 28 0.02 5.38 -24.44
C THR A 28 -1.04 4.52 -25.09
N LYS A 29 -0.89 4.22 -26.38
CA LYS A 29 -1.75 3.26 -27.09
C LYS A 29 -1.00 1.96 -27.29
N LYS A 30 -1.64 0.84 -26.95
CA LYS A 30 -1.08 -0.49 -27.18
C LYS A 30 -2.14 -1.38 -27.83
N GLU A 31 -1.74 -2.08 -28.88
CA GLU A 31 -2.54 -3.15 -29.46
C GLU A 31 -2.26 -4.45 -28.72
N VAL A 32 -3.32 -5.06 -28.20
CA VAL A 32 -3.26 -6.32 -27.47
C VAL A 32 -4.11 -7.33 -28.22
N THR A 33 -3.53 -8.47 -28.53
CA THR A 33 -4.28 -9.60 -29.08
C THR A 33 -4.90 -10.38 -27.91
N SER A 34 -6.23 -10.49 -27.86
CA SER A 34 -6.92 -11.33 -26.88
C SER A 34 -7.76 -12.39 -27.57
N SER A 35 -7.79 -13.59 -26.99
CA SER A 35 -8.63 -14.72 -27.40
C SER A 35 -10.07 -14.58 -26.89
N ASP A 36 -10.29 -13.81 -25.82
CA ASP A 36 -11.52 -13.85 -25.02
C ASP A 36 -12.39 -12.60 -25.22
N TYR A 37 -13.61 -12.66 -24.67
CA TYR A 37 -14.55 -11.54 -24.63
C TYR A 37 -13.91 -10.33 -23.92
N ALA A 38 -13.54 -9.32 -24.69
CA ALA A 38 -12.98 -8.07 -24.22
C ALA A 38 -14.02 -6.94 -24.40
N PRO A 39 -14.82 -6.64 -23.36
CA PRO A 39 -15.83 -5.61 -23.47
C PRO A 39 -15.18 -4.24 -23.63
N ASN A 40 -15.90 -3.34 -24.29
CA ASN A 40 -15.52 -1.94 -24.36
C ASN A 40 -15.79 -1.29 -23.00
N PHE A 41 -14.76 -0.67 -22.43
CA PHE A 41 -14.88 0.09 -21.20
C PHE A 41 -14.02 1.35 -21.26
N THR A 42 -14.45 2.36 -20.53
CA THR A 42 -13.72 3.61 -20.33
C THR A 42 -13.84 3.95 -18.86
N ILE A 43 -12.71 3.97 -18.16
CA ILE A 43 -12.60 4.39 -16.77
C ILE A 43 -11.91 5.73 -16.78
N GLU A 44 -12.58 6.77 -16.32
CA GLU A 44 -12.05 8.13 -16.23
C GLU A 44 -12.14 8.62 -14.79
N THR A 45 -11.13 9.36 -14.36
CA THR A 45 -11.10 10.03 -13.06
C THR A 45 -11.26 11.53 -13.28
N LYS A 46 -11.83 12.25 -12.30
CA LYS A 46 -11.96 13.72 -12.34
C LYS A 46 -10.63 14.44 -12.57
N ASP A 47 -9.53 13.81 -12.15
CA ASP A 47 -8.16 14.33 -12.29
C ASP A 47 -7.55 14.10 -13.68
N GLY A 48 -8.30 13.55 -14.66
CA GLY A 48 -7.87 13.39 -16.06
C GLY A 48 -7.13 12.08 -16.39
N TRP A 49 -7.01 11.18 -15.42
CA TRP A 49 -6.52 9.81 -15.63
C TRP A 49 -7.58 8.97 -16.33
N HIS A 50 -7.17 8.19 -17.33
CA HIS A 50 -8.12 7.34 -18.05
C HIS A 50 -7.51 6.03 -18.54
N ILE A 51 -8.35 5.00 -18.59
CA ILE A 51 -8.08 3.70 -19.18
C ILE A 51 -9.26 3.40 -20.10
N GLN A 52 -8.98 3.30 -21.39
CA GLN A 52 -9.98 2.99 -22.39
C GLN A 52 -9.54 1.74 -23.17
N GLN A 53 -10.50 0.85 -23.37
CA GLN A 53 -10.35 -0.36 -24.16
C GLN A 53 -11.39 -0.35 -25.26
N SER A 54 -10.94 -0.41 -26.51
CA SER A 54 -11.78 -0.49 -27.70
C SER A 54 -11.50 -1.78 -28.45
N SER A 55 -12.50 -2.65 -28.49
CA SER A 55 -12.60 -3.87 -29.27
C SER A 55 -13.45 -3.61 -30.52
N PRO A 56 -13.10 -4.19 -31.68
CA PRO A 56 -13.88 -4.06 -32.91
C PRO A 56 -15.27 -4.70 -32.84
N ASP A 57 -15.52 -5.58 -31.86
CA ASP A 57 -16.82 -6.21 -31.64
C ASP A 57 -17.67 -5.34 -30.70
N LYS A 58 -18.74 -4.72 -31.20
CA LYS A 58 -19.63 -3.80 -30.45
C LYS A 58 -20.55 -4.51 -29.45
N LYS A 59 -20.24 -5.74 -29.03
CA LYS A 59 -21.04 -6.48 -28.06
C LYS A 59 -20.76 -5.94 -26.65
N GLY A 60 -21.64 -5.06 -26.19
CA GLY A 60 -21.79 -4.65 -24.79
C GLY A 60 -20.80 -3.57 -24.32
N MET A 61 -21.33 -2.39 -24.00
CA MET A 61 -20.65 -1.49 -23.06
C MET A 61 -20.75 -2.08 -21.66
N TYR A 62 -19.62 -2.24 -20.99
CA TYR A 62 -19.62 -2.65 -19.58
C TYR A 62 -20.21 -1.52 -18.71
N LYS A 63 -21.29 -1.81 -17.97
CA LYS A 63 -21.97 -0.87 -17.06
C LYS A 63 -21.71 -1.24 -15.60
N GLY A 64 -20.50 -0.97 -15.13
CA GLY A 64 -20.12 -1.10 -13.71
C GLY A 64 -18.88 -0.25 -13.42
N ASP A 65 -18.65 0.06 -12.14
CA ASP A 65 -17.55 0.94 -11.73
C ASP A 65 -16.17 0.38 -12.11
N PHE A 66 -16.03 -0.94 -12.18
CA PHE A 66 -14.79 -1.60 -12.60
C PHE A 66 -15.09 -2.88 -13.39
N PRO A 67 -14.40 -3.14 -14.53
CA PRO A 67 -14.52 -4.37 -15.29
C PRO A 67 -14.28 -5.62 -14.43
N GLU A 68 -14.98 -6.71 -14.73
CA GLU A 68 -14.81 -8.00 -14.05
C GLU A 68 -13.36 -8.52 -14.15
N VAL A 69 -12.67 -8.21 -15.25
CA VAL A 69 -11.23 -8.47 -15.43
C VAL A 69 -10.39 -7.79 -14.35
N VAL A 70 -10.78 -6.59 -13.87
CA VAL A 70 -10.11 -5.90 -12.76
C VAL A 70 -10.39 -6.64 -11.45
N HIS A 71 -11.63 -7.09 -11.20
CA HIS A 71 -11.94 -7.90 -10.02
C HIS A 71 -11.14 -9.22 -9.98
N ASN A 72 -11.04 -9.91 -11.12
CA ASN A 72 -10.28 -11.14 -11.25
C ASN A 72 -8.76 -10.91 -11.20
N ARG A 73 -8.28 -9.72 -11.54
CA ARG A 73 -6.86 -9.33 -11.43
C ARG A 73 -6.52 -8.68 -10.08
N ARG A 74 -7.53 -8.37 -9.26
CA ARG A 74 -7.43 -7.90 -7.87
C ARG A 74 -7.27 -9.02 -6.84
N VAL A 75 -7.05 -10.26 -7.27
CA VAL A 75 -6.51 -11.34 -6.42
C VAL A 75 -5.03 -11.47 -6.72
N GLY A 76 -4.22 -10.64 -6.06
CA GLY A 76 -2.77 -10.61 -6.26
C GLY A 76 -2.05 -9.93 -5.12
N TRP A 77 -0.81 -10.38 -4.90
CA TRP A 77 0.14 -10.05 -3.83
C TRP A 77 0.17 -8.60 -3.33
N HIS A 78 -0.16 -7.63 -4.17
CA HIS A 78 0.05 -6.19 -3.92
C HIS A 78 -1.13 -5.43 -3.30
N LEU A 79 -2.34 -6.01 -3.23
CA LEU A 79 -3.55 -5.23 -2.91
C LEU A 79 -4.17 -5.51 -1.53
N VAL A 80 -3.79 -6.60 -0.85
CA VAL A 80 -4.24 -6.87 0.53
C VAL A 80 -3.10 -6.51 1.48
N PRO A 81 -3.13 -5.35 2.16
CA PRO A 81 -2.07 -4.98 3.08
C PRO A 81 -1.96 -6.04 4.18
N ASN A 82 -0.74 -6.56 4.39
CA ASN A 82 -0.48 -7.51 5.46
C ASN A 82 -1.02 -6.95 6.80
N LYS A 83 -1.74 -7.78 7.56
CA LYS A 83 -2.36 -7.43 8.86
C LYS A 83 -1.34 -6.80 9.81
N ILE A 84 -0.04 -7.10 9.67
CA ILE A 84 1.06 -6.50 10.44
C ILE A 84 1.18 -4.99 10.20
N HIS A 85 1.08 -4.50 8.95
CA HIS A 85 1.18 -3.07 8.66
C HIS A 85 0.00 -2.26 9.24
N GLN A 86 -1.18 -2.86 9.30
CA GLN A 86 -2.35 -2.22 9.92
C GLN A 86 -2.16 -2.08 11.44
N ARG A 87 -1.70 -3.15 12.10
CA ARG A 87 -1.38 -3.13 13.54
C ARG A 87 -0.25 -2.15 13.87
N ALA A 88 0.81 -2.13 13.07
CA ALA A 88 1.92 -1.18 13.23
C ALA A 88 1.44 0.28 13.15
N ARG A 89 0.58 0.62 12.19
CA ARG A 89 0.00 1.98 12.08
C ARG A 89 -0.83 2.38 13.31
N LYS A 90 -1.62 1.45 13.85
CA LYS A 90 -2.40 1.69 15.06
C LYS A 90 -1.49 1.92 16.27
N LEU A 91 -0.44 1.12 16.42
CA LEU A 91 0.53 1.25 17.51
C LEU A 91 1.35 2.55 17.44
N ILE A 92 1.78 3.01 16.27
CA ILE A 92 2.44 4.33 16.13
C ILE A 92 1.57 5.44 16.74
N ARG A 93 0.29 5.44 16.40
CA ARG A 93 -0.65 6.48 16.85
C ARG A 93 -0.75 6.52 18.38
N TYR A 94 -0.79 5.35 19.02
CA TYR A 94 -0.81 5.24 20.48
C TYR A 94 0.54 5.59 21.11
N SER A 95 1.65 5.06 20.59
CA SER A 95 2.98 5.34 21.15
C SER A 95 3.30 6.84 21.11
N VAL A 96 2.96 7.51 20.01
CA VAL A 96 3.13 8.98 19.88
C VAL A 96 2.27 9.72 20.90
N ALA A 97 1.00 9.31 21.10
CA ALA A 97 0.15 9.94 22.10
C ALA A 97 0.73 9.80 23.53
N VAL A 98 1.20 8.61 23.89
CA VAL A 98 1.86 8.37 25.18
C VAL A 98 3.14 9.19 25.32
N LEU A 99 3.93 9.32 24.25
CA LEU A 99 5.13 10.15 24.24
C LEU A 99 4.81 11.63 24.51
N LEU A 100 3.80 12.18 23.83
CA LEU A 100 3.40 13.57 24.03
C LEU A 100 2.90 13.81 25.45
N ILE A 101 2.06 12.92 25.98
CA ILE A 101 1.58 13.01 27.37
C ILE A 101 2.73 12.90 28.36
N SER A 102 3.66 11.96 28.14
CA SER A 102 4.85 11.79 28.98
C SER A 102 5.74 13.03 28.97
N LEU A 103 5.98 13.63 27.81
CA LEU A 103 6.80 14.83 27.68
C LEU A 103 6.13 16.03 28.36
N LEU A 104 4.82 16.17 28.16
CA LEU A 104 4.02 17.22 28.80
C LEU A 104 4.06 17.08 30.33
N TYR A 105 3.85 15.87 30.83
CA TYR A 105 3.93 15.56 32.26
C TYR A 105 5.32 15.88 32.84
N LEU A 106 6.39 15.52 32.12
CA LEU A 106 7.75 15.84 32.54
C LEU A 106 8.02 17.35 32.54
N ALA A 107 7.44 18.09 31.59
CA ALA A 107 7.54 19.55 31.54
C ALA A 107 6.82 20.24 32.71
N PHE A 108 5.70 19.68 33.18
CA PHE A 108 4.96 20.21 34.34
C PHE A 108 5.49 19.72 35.70
N THR A 109 6.32 18.69 35.71
CA THR A 109 6.95 18.15 36.92
C THR A 109 7.54 19.22 37.86
N PRO A 110 8.39 20.17 37.40
CA PRO A 110 8.96 21.18 38.29
C PRO A 110 7.89 22.06 38.96
N LEU A 111 6.76 22.33 38.28
CA LEU A 111 5.65 23.08 38.86
C LEU A 111 4.89 22.26 39.91
N MET A 112 4.68 20.97 39.66
CA MET A 112 4.03 20.07 40.61
C MET A 112 4.85 19.90 41.89
N GLU A 113 6.17 19.77 41.76
CA GLU A 113 7.11 19.70 42.88
C GLU A 113 7.10 20.98 43.71
N TRP A 114 6.99 22.15 43.07
CA TRP A 114 6.85 23.44 43.77
C TRP A 114 5.57 23.53 44.61
N VAL A 115 4.46 22.95 44.15
CA VAL A 115 3.19 22.88 44.89
C VAL A 115 3.19 21.75 45.94
N GLY A 116 4.23 20.93 45.99
CA GLY A 116 4.34 19.80 46.93
C GLY A 116 3.54 18.56 46.53
N ILE A 117 3.16 18.45 45.24
CA ILE A 117 2.46 17.28 44.71
C ILE A 117 3.48 16.18 44.40
N PRO A 118 3.31 14.95 44.89
CA PRO A 118 4.25 13.86 44.62
C PRO A 118 4.23 13.49 43.13
N THR A 119 5.40 13.49 42.49
CA THR A 119 5.58 13.13 41.08
C THR A 119 6.08 11.68 40.95
N PHE A 120 5.54 10.94 39.98
CA PHE A 120 5.92 9.57 39.66
C PHE A 120 6.75 9.51 38.36
N GLY A 121 7.72 8.59 38.28
CA GLY A 121 8.49 8.35 37.04
C GLY A 121 9.50 9.43 36.65
N THR A 122 9.74 10.41 37.52
CA THR A 122 10.66 11.55 37.35
C THR A 122 12.08 11.26 37.83
N ARG A 123 12.29 10.12 38.50
CA ARG A 123 13.61 9.66 38.94
C ARG A 123 14.54 9.52 37.73
N SER A 124 15.77 10.01 37.88
CA SER A 124 16.79 9.83 36.85
C SER A 124 17.32 8.40 36.85
N VAL A 125 17.58 7.88 35.66
CA VAL A 125 18.33 6.66 35.38
C VAL A 125 19.57 7.06 34.62
N ARG A 126 20.72 6.69 35.15
CA ARG A 126 22.00 6.97 34.52
C ARG A 126 22.31 5.91 33.47
N LEU A 127 22.38 6.33 32.21
CA LEU A 127 22.80 5.48 31.09
C LEU A 127 24.15 5.99 30.59
N GLY A 128 25.22 5.32 31.01
CA GLY A 128 26.58 5.77 30.73
C GLY A 128 26.90 7.10 31.43
N LEU A 129 27.29 8.12 30.65
CA LEU A 129 27.60 9.46 31.17
C LEU A 129 26.38 10.39 31.25
N LEU A 130 25.19 9.94 30.86
CA LEU A 130 24.02 10.82 30.70
C LEU A 130 22.83 10.35 31.54
N ASP A 131 22.20 11.29 32.25
CA ASP A 131 21.06 11.06 33.12
C ASP A 131 19.75 11.31 32.35
N TYR A 132 18.89 10.30 32.31
CA TYR A 132 17.58 10.37 31.66
C TYR A 132 16.46 10.14 32.66
N PRO A 133 15.31 10.83 32.55
CA PRO A 133 14.16 10.52 33.38
C PRO A 133 13.65 9.11 33.07
N LEU A 134 13.34 8.33 34.10
CA LEU A 134 12.89 6.94 34.02
C LEU A 134 11.75 6.76 33.00
N LEU A 135 10.80 7.70 32.99
CA LEU A 135 9.66 7.68 32.08
C LEU A 135 10.09 7.72 30.60
N ALA A 136 11.04 8.59 30.24
CA ALA A 136 11.55 8.66 28.87
C ALA A 136 12.30 7.38 28.48
N THR A 137 13.07 6.81 29.41
CA THR A 137 13.80 5.55 29.21
C THR A 137 12.88 4.37 28.85
N ILE A 138 11.62 4.38 29.29
CA ILE A 138 10.63 3.34 28.97
C ILE A 138 9.87 3.67 27.67
N VAL A 139 9.49 4.94 27.49
CA VAL A 139 8.68 5.37 26.34
C VAL A 139 9.48 5.31 25.03
N VAL A 140 10.77 5.62 25.05
CA VAL A 140 11.62 5.59 23.84
C VAL A 140 11.70 4.19 23.22
N PRO A 141 12.02 3.10 23.95
CA PRO A 141 11.93 1.74 23.42
C PRO A 141 10.54 1.39 22.88
N MET A 142 9.47 1.85 23.55
CA MET A 142 8.10 1.63 23.09
C MET A 142 7.84 2.26 21.72
N MET A 143 8.50 3.39 21.40
CA MET A 143 8.43 4.04 20.09
C MET A 143 9.18 3.25 19.00
N LEU A 144 10.16 2.42 19.34
CA LEU A 144 10.91 1.59 18.38
C LEU A 144 10.12 0.36 17.91
N ILE A 145 9.21 -0.16 18.74
CA ILE A 145 8.37 -1.33 18.45
C ILE A 145 7.68 -1.24 17.06
N PRO A 146 6.97 -0.15 16.68
CA PRO A 146 6.35 -0.05 15.36
C PRO A 146 7.35 -0.07 14.19
N ILE A 147 8.57 0.43 14.39
CA ILE A 147 9.63 0.38 13.37
C ILE A 147 10.09 -1.07 13.19
N LEU A 148 10.33 -1.78 14.29
CA LEU A 148 10.70 -3.20 14.27
C LEU A 148 9.63 -4.05 13.59
N MET A 149 8.35 -3.80 13.87
CA MET A 149 7.25 -4.48 13.18
C MET A 149 7.23 -4.20 11.67
N ARG A 150 7.56 -2.98 11.23
CA ARG A 150 7.67 -2.66 9.81
C ARG A 150 8.82 -3.42 9.15
N ILE A 151 9.99 -3.48 9.80
CA ILE A 151 11.14 -4.25 9.32
C ILE A 151 10.76 -5.74 9.20
N GLY A 152 10.14 -6.30 10.24
CA GLY A 152 9.69 -7.69 10.25
C GLY A 152 8.66 -8.00 9.15
N ALA A 153 7.70 -7.09 8.92
CA ALA A 153 6.71 -7.25 7.86
C ALA A 153 7.35 -7.24 6.47
N ASN A 154 8.25 -6.29 6.20
CA ASN A 154 8.98 -6.21 4.94
C ASN A 154 9.83 -7.46 4.71
N PHE A 155 10.51 -7.93 5.74
CA PHE A 155 11.34 -9.13 5.66
C PHE A 155 10.51 -10.41 5.42
N HIS A 156 9.35 -10.53 6.07
CA HIS A 156 8.41 -11.62 5.79
C HIS A 156 7.91 -11.58 4.34
N ASP A 157 7.59 -10.39 3.83
CA ASP A 157 7.16 -10.22 2.45
C ASP A 157 8.28 -10.63 1.48
N LEU A 158 9.51 -10.16 1.70
CA LEU A 158 10.69 -10.54 0.90
C LEU A 158 10.95 -12.05 0.89
N ARG A 159 10.87 -12.71 2.05
CA ARG A 159 11.04 -14.17 2.13
C ARG A 159 10.00 -14.91 1.30
N ARG A 160 8.74 -14.48 1.38
CA ARG A 160 7.65 -15.12 0.66
C ARG A 160 7.75 -14.81 -0.85
N GLN A 161 8.21 -13.63 -1.26
CA GLN A 161 8.52 -13.30 -2.67
C GLN A 161 9.64 -14.20 -3.21
N ASN A 162 10.73 -14.34 -2.46
CA ASN A 162 11.86 -15.20 -2.84
C ASN A 162 11.44 -16.68 -2.95
N SER A 163 10.56 -17.15 -2.05
CA SER A 163 9.97 -18.49 -2.15
C SER A 163 9.12 -18.66 -3.42
N PHE A 164 8.33 -17.67 -3.79
CA PHE A 164 7.51 -17.71 -5.01
C PHE A 164 8.37 -17.70 -6.28
N LEU A 165 9.44 -16.92 -6.34
CA LEU A 165 10.35 -16.90 -7.48
C LEU A 165 11.07 -18.26 -7.68
N LYS A 166 11.41 -18.93 -6.58
CA LYS A 166 12.03 -20.27 -6.61
C LYS A 166 11.05 -21.39 -6.97
N GLN A 167 9.75 -21.17 -6.78
CA GLN A 167 8.67 -22.10 -7.07
C GLN A 167 7.65 -21.45 -8.02
N ALA A 168 8.16 -20.84 -9.10
CA ALA A 168 7.28 -20.22 -10.07
C ALA A 168 6.34 -21.29 -10.64
N PRO A 169 5.02 -21.06 -10.65
CA PRO A 169 4.09 -22.01 -11.26
C PRO A 169 4.48 -22.23 -12.73
N HIS A 170 4.35 -23.47 -13.21
CA HIS A 170 4.56 -23.77 -14.61
C HIS A 170 3.66 -22.89 -15.47
N ALA A 171 4.21 -22.39 -16.57
CA ALA A 171 3.43 -21.63 -17.55
C ALA A 171 2.24 -22.49 -17.98
N PRO A 172 1.00 -21.95 -17.99
CA PRO A 172 -0.16 -22.73 -18.38
C PRO A 172 0.01 -23.20 -19.82
N GLU A 173 -0.25 -24.49 -20.06
CA GLU A 173 -0.30 -25.06 -21.40
C GLU A 173 -1.62 -24.65 -22.04
N ILE A 174 -1.54 -23.75 -23.02
CA ILE A 174 -2.72 -23.22 -23.72
C ILE A 174 -2.83 -23.98 -25.03
N GLU A 175 -3.66 -25.02 -25.05
CA GLU A 175 -4.05 -25.69 -26.30
C GLU A 175 -5.10 -24.84 -27.02
N ILE A 176 -4.75 -24.33 -28.19
CA ILE A 176 -5.66 -23.56 -29.04
C ILE A 176 -6.24 -24.53 -30.07
N GLU A 177 -7.45 -25.06 -29.83
CA GLU A 177 -8.16 -25.82 -30.85
C GLU A 177 -8.52 -24.92 -32.05
N HIS A 178 -8.03 -25.32 -33.22
CA HIS A 178 -8.42 -24.71 -34.49
C HIS A 178 -9.81 -25.19 -34.86
N ALA A 179 -10.82 -24.33 -34.69
CA ALA A 179 -12.15 -24.54 -35.25
C ALA A 179 -12.04 -24.68 -36.78
N SER A 180 -12.32 -25.89 -37.28
CA SER A 180 -12.48 -26.22 -38.70
C SER A 180 -13.58 -25.35 -39.30
N SER A 181 -13.31 -24.82 -40.49
CA SER A 181 -14.19 -23.92 -41.25
C SER A 181 -15.30 -24.68 -41.96
#